data_AF-A0A529Y1W6-F1
#
_entry.id   AF-A0A529Y1W6-F1
#
_cell.length_a   1.000
_cell.length_b   1.000
_cell.length_c   1.000
_cell.angle_alpha   90.00
_cell.angle_beta   90.00
_cell.angle_gamma   90.00
#
_symmetry.space_group_name_H-M   'P 1'
#
loop_
_entity.id
_entity.type
_entity.pdbx_description
1 polymer ?
#
loop_
_entity_poly.entity_id
_entity_poly.type
_entity_poly.pdbx_seq_one_letter_code
_entity_poly.pdbx_strand_id
1 'polypeptide(L)' 'MFVRTASERDLVAVRALLVETWHATYDAIYGAERVTAITDDWHSIASLKAR' A
#
# COMPACT_ATOMS: atom_id res chain seq x y z
N MET A 1 17.89 -14.94 1.39
CA MET A 1 16.64 -14.20 1.09
C MET A 1 15.99 -14.87 -0.10
N PHE A 2 14.70 -15.23 -0.02
CA PHE A 2 13.96 -15.86 -1.10
C PHE A 2 13.00 -14.84 -1.72
N VAL A 3 13.02 -14.72 -3.04
CA VAL A 3 12.17 -13.80 -3.80
C VAL A 3 11.40 -14.62 -4.82
N ARG A 4 10.10 -14.34 -4.93
CA ARG A 4 9.18 -14.99 -5.88
C ARG A 4 8.24 -13.97 -6.49
N THR A 5 7.63 -14.33 -7.61
CA THR A 5 6.54 -13.56 -8.20
C THR A 5 5.37 -13.46 -7.23
N ALA A 6 4.79 -12.25 -7.12
CA ALA A 6 3.58 -12.01 -6.37
C ALA A 6 2.36 -12.60 -7.11
N SER A 7 1.36 -12.99 -6.34
CA SER A 7 0.10 -13.55 -6.80
C SER A 7 -1.06 -12.88 -6.07
N GLU A 8 -2.30 -13.10 -6.50
CA GLU A 8 -3.47 -12.43 -5.88
C GLU A 8 -3.59 -12.64 -4.36
N ARG A 9 -3.14 -13.81 -3.86
CA ARG A 9 -3.13 -14.10 -2.42
C ARG A 9 -2.20 -13.18 -1.61
N ASP A 10 -1.25 -12.52 -2.28
CA ASP A 10 -0.26 -11.65 -1.65
C ASP A 10 -0.73 -10.20 -1.57
N LEU A 11 -1.83 -9.84 -2.24
CA LEU A 11 -2.28 -8.45 -2.36
C LEU A 11 -2.56 -7.80 -1.01
N VAL A 12 -3.09 -8.56 -0.05
CA VAL A 12 -3.33 -8.06 1.32
C VAL A 12 -2.02 -7.70 2.01
N ALA A 13 -1.02 -8.58 1.92
CA ALA A 13 0.29 -8.35 2.52
C ALA A 13 1.04 -7.19 1.83
N VAL A 14 0.97 -7.12 0.50
CA VAL A 14 1.54 -6.02 -0.29
C VAL A 14 0.87 -4.69 0.07
N ARG A 15 -0.46 -4.65 0.17
CA ARG A 15 -1.18 -3.44 0.59
C ARG A 15 -0.77 -2.99 1.98
N ALA A 16 -0.68 -3.91 2.94
CA ALA A 16 -0.28 -3.58 4.30
C ALA A 16 1.11 -2.93 4.33
N LEU A 17 2.08 -3.52 3.62
CA LEU A 17 3.44 -2.97 3.49
C LEU A 17 3.44 -1.58 2.83
N LEU A 18 2.63 -1.38 1.78
CA LEU A 18 2.51 -0.09 1.11
C LEU A 18 1.93 0.98 2.04
N VAL A 19 0.85 0.68 2.77
CA VAL A 19 0.24 1.60 3.74
C VAL A 19 1.24 1.98 4.84
N GLU A 20 1.89 0.99 5.46
CA GLU A 20 2.90 1.22 6.50
C GLU A 20 4.03 2.13 6.00
N THR A 21 4.60 1.82 4.84
CA THR A 21 5.72 2.58 4.29
C THR A 21 5.31 4.01 3.93
N TRP A 22 4.08 4.20 3.46
CA TRP A 22 3.55 5.53 3.15
C TRP A 22 3.35 6.37 4.39
N HIS A 23 2.77 5.81 5.45
CA HIS A 23 2.66 6.52 6.73
C HIS A 23 4.03 6.89 7.29
N ALA A 24 4.99 5.96 7.26
CA ALA A 24 6.35 6.20 7.75
C ALA A 24 7.09 7.31 6.99
N THR A 25 6.78 7.55 5.72
CA THR A 25 7.52 8.48 4.86
C THR A 25 6.79 9.80 4.60
N TYR A 26 5.46 9.79 4.58
CA TYR A 26 4.66 10.92 4.10
C TYR A 26 3.74 11.55 5.15
N ASP A 27 3.53 10.93 6.32
CA ASP A 27 2.67 11.53 7.35
C ASP A 27 3.19 12.89 7.80
N ALA A 28 4.50 13.06 7.92
CA ALA A 28 5.10 14.34 8.30
C ALA A 28 4.94 15.44 7.22
N ILE A 29 4.66 15.06 5.97
CA ILE A 29 4.57 15.98 4.83
C ILE A 29 3.10 16.32 4.53
N TYR A 30 2.22 15.33 4.54
CA TYR A 30 0.82 15.48 4.14
C TYR A 30 -0.17 15.35 5.29
N GLY A 31 0.25 14.83 6.44
CA GLY A 31 -0.62 14.45 7.54
C GLY A 31 -1.21 13.05 7.35
N ALA A 32 -1.36 12.32 8.46
CA ALA A 32 -1.82 10.93 8.45
C ALA A 32 -3.18 10.74 7.78
N GLU A 33 -4.15 11.65 8.00
CA GLU A 33 -5.46 11.56 7.35
C GLU A 33 -5.37 11.65 5.82
N ARG A 34 -4.50 12.53 5.31
CA ARG A 34 -4.31 12.68 3.87
C ARG A 34 -3.62 11.46 3.27
N VAL A 35 -2.65 10.90 3.97
CA VAL A 35 -1.95 9.67 3.56
C VAL A 35 -2.91 8.48 3.56
N THR A 36 -3.78 8.35 4.56
CA THR A 36 -4.86 7.34 4.57
C THR A 36 -5.73 7.47 3.32
N ALA A 37 -6.23 8.67 3.02
CA ALA A 37 -7.08 8.88 1.85
C ALA A 37 -6.37 8.53 0.52
N ILE A 38 -5.07 8.86 0.39
CA ILE A 38 -4.29 8.52 -0.81
C ILE A 38 -4.07 7.00 -0.92
N THR A 39 -3.68 6.36 0.17
CA THR A 39 -3.38 4.93 0.18
C THR A 39 -4.64 4.07 0.04
N ASP A 40 -5.79 4.52 0.52
CA ASP A 40 -7.07 3.84 0.32
C ASP A 40 -7.53 3.86 -1.14
N ASP A 41 -7.25 4.93 -1.89
CA ASP A 41 -7.54 5.04 -3.32
C ASP A 41 -6.51 4.28 -4.17
N TRP A 42 -5.23 4.65 -4.04
CA TRP A 42 -4.16 4.18 -4.91
C TRP A 42 -3.71 2.75 -4.62
N HIS A 43 -3.78 2.32 -3.35
CA HIS A 43 -3.44 0.95 -2.91
C HIS A 43 -4.69 0.18 -2.49
N SER A 44 -5.87 0.53 -3.00
CA SER A 44 -7.06 -0.31 -2.86
C SER A 44 -6.78 -1.70 -3.47
N ILE A 45 -7.37 -2.76 -2.92
CA ILE A 45 -7.19 -4.11 -3.47
C ILE A 45 -7.67 -4.18 -4.93
N ALA A 46 -8.73 -3.45 -5.28
CA ALA A 46 -9.20 -3.36 -6.66
C ALA A 46 -8.15 -2.70 -7.57
N SER A 47 -7.55 -1.59 -7.13
CA SER A 47 -6.48 -0.88 -7.85
C SER A 47 -5.25 -1.76 -8.01
N LEU A 48 -4.89 -2.56 -7.00
CA LEU A 48 -3.75 -3.48 -7.06
C LEU A 48 -4.01 -4.70 -7.93
N LYS A 49 -5.26 -5.20 -8.02
CA LYS A 49 -5.63 -6.29 -8.94
C LYS A 49 -5.55 -5.90 -10.42
N ALA A 50 -5.71 -4.61 -10.71
CA ALA A 50 -5.70 -4.08 -12.07
C ALA A 50 -4.29 -3.78 -12.62
N ARG A 51 -3.22 -4.02 -11.85
CA ARG A 51 -1.81 -3.76 -12.22
C ARG A 51 -1.07 -5.06 -12.48
#